data_AF-A0A3B8RVU2-F1
#
_entry.id   AF-A0A3B8RVU2-F1
#
_cell.length_a   1.000
_cell.length_b   1.000
_cell.length_c   1.000
_cell.angle_alpha   90.00
_cell.angle_beta   90.00
_cell.angle_gamma   90.00
#
_symmetry.space_group_name_H-M   'P 1'
#
loop_
_entity.id
_entity.type
_entity.pdbx_description
1 polymer ?
#
loop_
_entity_poly.entity_id
_entity_poly.type
_entity_poly.pdbx_seq_one_letter_code
_entity_poly.pdbx_strand_id
1 'polypeptide(L)'
;MKIELLIAPANKHAYIPTLWFFLINLFVLLSLLSTAATAGSREQARRMHDRLAGVPPAESVLDLMEQYIEESKAAGPHTMLDAADIAMANPAFYTVTLKNIVAPWTNRDQDIFVPLNDYIATYIGLVRDQADFRRILYDDVIYVGTNSPSYSNNSNAHYQALEAANLDLGSPTVLQARVQSDPSVIGLPTNATAGVMTTRAAARAFFFAGTNRAMFRYTVLHHLGYDLEQLKDTTRPADRIRQDISRTPGGDSRLFMNNCVGCHSGMDPFAQAFAYYQFDFNDDPDTGNIRYTDGVVEAKYSINATTFPHGFITPDDRWDNFWRDGVNKNLLAWDTNSL
;
A
#
# COMPACT_ATOMS: atom_id res chain seq x y z
N MET A 1 6.75 70.77 49.73
CA MET A 1 5.73 71.27 48.78
C MET A 1 4.99 70.06 48.23
N LYS A 2 3.68 69.97 48.55
CA LYS A 2 2.62 69.08 48.01
C LYS A 2 2.76 67.56 48.25
N ILE A 3 1.70 66.77 48.48
CA ILE A 3 0.27 66.91 48.86
C ILE A 3 -0.13 65.49 49.30
N GLU A 4 -1.05 65.40 50.25
CA GLU A 4 -1.69 64.18 50.79
C GLU A 4 -2.36 63.28 49.72
N LEU A 5 -2.45 61.98 50.01
CA LEU A 5 -3.69 61.24 49.77
C LEU A 5 -3.82 60.05 50.74
N LEU A 6 -4.68 60.23 51.74
CA LEU A 6 -5.32 59.15 52.49
C LEU A 6 -6.37 58.47 51.59
N ILE A 7 -6.56 57.16 51.72
CA ILE A 7 -7.84 56.51 52.11
C ILE A 7 -7.72 54.97 51.97
N ALA A 8 -8.34 54.29 52.94
CA ALA A 8 -8.29 52.88 53.34
C ALA A 8 -8.64 51.82 52.29
N PRO A 9 -8.43 50.52 52.64
CA PRO A 9 -9.60 49.64 52.61
C PRO A 9 -9.77 48.70 53.82
N ALA A 10 -11.03 48.66 54.23
CA ALA A 10 -11.84 47.62 54.85
C ALA A 10 -11.24 46.22 55.04
N ASN A 11 -11.21 45.80 56.31
CA ASN A 11 -11.30 44.40 56.74
C ASN A 11 -12.68 43.82 56.36
N LYS A 12 -12.71 42.86 55.43
CA LYS A 12 -13.81 41.89 55.29
C LYS A 12 -13.21 40.52 55.01
N HIS A 13 -12.88 39.79 56.07
CA HIS A 13 -12.67 38.34 55.99
C HIS A 13 -14.00 37.68 55.64
N ALA A 14 -14.22 37.40 54.35
CA ALA A 14 -15.26 36.49 53.90
C ALA A 14 -14.88 35.08 54.39
N TYR A 15 -15.57 34.61 55.42
CA TYR A 15 -15.54 33.20 55.81
C TYR A 15 -16.09 32.38 54.66
N ILE A 16 -15.21 31.81 53.84
CA ILE A 16 -15.59 30.72 52.95
C ILE A 16 -16.03 29.57 53.87
N PRO A 17 -17.28 29.09 53.78
CA PRO A 17 -17.76 28.05 54.67
C PRO A 17 -16.90 26.81 54.47
N THR A 18 -16.39 26.24 55.55
CA THR A 18 -15.56 25.03 55.59
C THR A 18 -16.16 23.86 54.78
N LEU A 19 -17.48 23.86 54.57
CA LEU A 19 -18.21 22.94 53.71
C LEU A 19 -17.79 23.00 52.23
N TRP A 20 -17.48 24.19 51.70
CA TRP A 20 -17.02 24.36 50.31
C TRP A 20 -15.61 23.81 50.11
N PHE A 21 -14.71 24.03 51.07
CA PHE A 21 -13.41 23.39 51.06
C PHE A 21 -13.52 21.87 51.14
N PHE A 22 -14.45 21.34 51.95
CA PHE A 22 -14.66 19.90 52.05
C PHE A 22 -15.19 19.30 50.74
N LEU A 23 -16.14 19.97 50.07
CA LEU A 23 -16.70 19.53 48.79
C LEU A 23 -15.67 19.60 47.65
N ILE A 24 -14.84 20.65 47.61
CA ILE A 24 -13.76 20.77 46.62
C ILE A 24 -12.71 19.67 46.82
N ASN A 25 -12.29 19.42 48.07
CA ASN A 25 -11.35 18.34 48.37
C ASN A 25 -11.94 16.96 48.05
N LEU A 26 -13.23 16.73 48.31
CA LEU A 26 -13.91 15.49 47.94
C LEU A 26 -14.00 15.30 46.42
N PHE A 27 -14.27 16.37 45.67
CA PHE A 27 -14.32 16.33 44.21
C PHE A 27 -12.94 16.08 43.58
N VAL A 28 -11.87 16.67 44.15
CA VAL A 28 -10.48 16.39 43.75
C VAL A 28 -10.06 14.96 44.12
N LEU A 29 -10.51 14.43 45.26
CA LEU A 29 -10.24 13.05 45.67
C LEU A 29 -10.97 12.04 44.76
N LEU A 30 -12.20 12.34 44.34
CA LEU A 30 -12.99 11.51 43.41
C LEU A 30 -12.42 11.52 41.99
N SER A 31 -11.84 12.63 41.51
CA SER A 31 -11.18 12.67 40.20
C SER A 31 -9.81 11.99 40.19
N LEU A 32 -9.14 11.89 41.34
CA LEU A 32 -7.93 11.08 41.53
C LEU A 32 -8.20 9.57 41.63
N LEU A 33 -9.46 9.17 41.92
CA LEU A 33 -9.93 7.78 41.93
C LEU A 33 -10.43 7.29 40.55
N SER A 34 -10.12 8.02 39.49
CA SER A 34 -10.32 7.57 38.11
C SER A 34 -9.46 6.33 37.86
N THR A 35 -9.98 5.15 38.16
CA THR A 35 -9.34 3.89 37.79
C THR A 35 -9.24 3.88 36.27
N ALA A 36 -8.04 3.69 35.74
CA ALA A 36 -7.88 3.40 34.34
C ALA A 36 -8.65 2.09 34.08
N ALA A 37 -9.74 2.17 33.32
CA ALA A 37 -10.45 0.98 32.87
C ALA A 37 -9.53 0.23 31.90
N THR A 38 -8.72 -0.67 32.43
CA THR A 38 -7.90 -1.57 31.62
C THR A 38 -8.81 -2.66 31.08
N ALA A 39 -8.94 -2.74 29.75
CA ALA A 39 -9.55 -3.90 29.11
C ALA A 39 -8.88 -5.18 29.64
N GLY A 40 -9.67 -6.10 30.20
CA GLY A 40 -9.21 -7.43 30.60
C GLY A 40 -8.78 -8.23 29.36
N SER A 41 -8.22 -9.42 29.57
CA SER A 41 -7.74 -10.24 28.44
C SER A 41 -8.86 -10.62 27.50
N ARG A 42 -10.08 -10.86 28.00
CA ARG A 42 -11.25 -11.09 27.18
C ARG A 42 -11.60 -9.91 26.28
N GLU A 43 -11.63 -8.69 26.81
CA GLU A 43 -11.94 -7.50 26.01
C GLU A 43 -10.84 -7.20 25.00
N GLN A 44 -9.57 -7.45 25.35
CA GLN A 44 -8.44 -7.34 24.44
C GLN A 44 -8.54 -8.36 23.31
N ALA A 45 -8.82 -9.62 23.62
CA ALA A 45 -9.03 -10.70 22.65
C ALA A 45 -10.18 -10.36 21.69
N ARG A 46 -11.33 -9.92 22.22
CA ARG A 46 -12.47 -9.51 21.39
C ARG A 46 -12.12 -8.36 20.47
N ARG A 47 -11.48 -7.30 21.00
CA ARG A 47 -11.06 -6.16 20.19
C ARG A 47 -10.08 -6.57 19.09
N MET A 48 -9.14 -7.46 19.40
CA MET A 48 -8.18 -7.96 18.43
C MET A 48 -8.88 -8.75 17.31
N HIS A 49 -9.75 -9.71 17.67
CA HIS A 49 -10.50 -10.49 16.70
C HIS A 49 -11.39 -9.62 15.82
N ASP A 50 -12.18 -8.71 16.42
CA ASP A 50 -13.06 -7.80 15.68
C ASP A 50 -12.29 -6.93 14.68
N ARG A 51 -11.03 -6.57 14.98
CA ARG A 51 -10.19 -5.72 14.11
C ARG A 51 -9.49 -6.49 13.01
N LEU A 52 -9.10 -7.74 13.27
CA LEU A 52 -8.44 -8.59 12.28
C LEU A 52 -9.48 -9.27 11.37
N ALA A 53 -10.44 -9.98 11.94
CA ALA A 53 -11.44 -10.72 11.17
C ALA A 53 -12.62 -9.86 10.69
N GLY A 54 -12.86 -8.69 11.29
CA GLY A 54 -14.00 -7.83 10.93
C GLY A 54 -15.37 -8.37 11.36
N VAL A 55 -15.41 -9.49 12.09
CA VAL A 55 -16.62 -10.15 12.59
C VAL A 55 -16.44 -10.59 14.05
N PRO A 56 -17.53 -10.74 14.83
CA PRO A 56 -17.44 -11.24 16.20
C PRO A 56 -16.82 -12.65 16.28
N PRO A 57 -16.00 -12.96 17.29
CA PRO A 57 -15.47 -14.31 17.51
C PRO A 57 -16.54 -15.28 17.99
N ALA A 58 -16.36 -16.56 17.68
CA ALA A 58 -17.04 -17.63 18.43
C ALA A 58 -16.51 -17.67 19.87
N GLU A 59 -17.35 -18.05 20.84
CA GLU A 59 -16.95 -18.07 22.26
C GLU A 59 -15.69 -18.92 22.51
N SER A 60 -15.56 -20.08 21.87
CA SER A 60 -14.37 -20.93 22.02
C SER A 60 -13.08 -20.29 21.47
N VAL A 61 -13.19 -19.50 20.40
CA VAL A 61 -12.06 -18.73 19.84
C VAL A 61 -11.69 -17.60 20.80
N LEU A 62 -12.69 -16.92 21.35
CA LEU A 62 -12.49 -15.84 22.31
C LEU A 62 -11.85 -16.34 23.61
N ASP A 63 -12.30 -17.48 24.14
CA ASP A 63 -11.74 -18.12 25.33
C ASP A 63 -10.27 -18.50 25.12
N LEU A 64 -9.93 -19.07 23.96
CA LEU A 64 -8.56 -19.45 23.63
C LEU A 64 -7.65 -18.22 23.46
N MET A 65 -8.13 -17.18 22.79
CA MET A 65 -7.39 -15.92 22.67
C MET A 65 -7.20 -15.25 24.02
N GLU A 66 -8.21 -15.24 24.89
CA GLU A 66 -8.11 -14.73 26.26
C GLU A 66 -7.01 -15.47 27.03
N GLN A 67 -6.99 -16.81 26.95
CA GLN A 67 -5.95 -17.62 27.56
C GLN A 67 -4.55 -17.23 27.06
N TYR A 68 -4.35 -17.10 25.74
CA TYR A 68 -3.04 -16.75 25.18
C TYR A 68 -2.58 -15.35 25.60
N ILE A 69 -3.51 -14.41 25.76
CA ILE A 69 -3.20 -13.07 26.27
C ILE A 69 -2.82 -13.10 27.76
N GLU A 70 -3.53 -13.87 28.59
CA GLU A 70 -3.17 -14.04 30.00
C GLU A 70 -1.80 -14.70 30.15
N GLU A 71 -1.54 -15.75 29.38
CA GLU A 71 -0.24 -16.41 29.34
C GLU A 71 0.85 -15.43 28.88
N SER A 72 0.61 -14.62 27.85
CA SER A 72 1.55 -13.59 27.41
C SER A 72 1.87 -12.57 28.51
N LYS A 73 0.87 -12.13 29.28
CA LYS A 73 1.05 -11.21 30.41
C LYS A 73 1.83 -11.84 31.56
N ALA A 74 1.67 -13.15 31.76
CA ALA A 74 2.37 -13.93 32.77
C ALA A 74 3.76 -14.42 32.32
N ALA A 75 4.25 -14.02 31.14
CA ALA A 75 5.46 -14.57 30.52
C ALA A 75 5.43 -16.11 30.38
N GLY A 76 4.24 -16.63 30.07
CA GLY A 76 3.97 -18.03 29.73
C GLY A 76 4.40 -18.39 28.30
N PRO A 77 3.94 -19.55 27.78
CA PRO A 77 4.43 -20.09 26.53
C PRO A 77 3.90 -19.36 25.28
N HIS A 78 2.74 -18.70 25.34
CA HIS A 78 2.15 -17.97 24.22
C HIS A 78 2.33 -16.46 24.36
N THR A 79 2.33 -15.77 23.23
CA THR A 79 2.50 -14.33 23.08
C THR A 79 1.22 -13.67 22.58
N MET A 80 1.20 -12.33 22.58
CA MET A 80 0.14 -11.55 21.94
C MET A 80 0.02 -11.84 20.43
N LEU A 81 1.09 -12.28 19.77
CA LEU A 81 1.06 -12.65 18.34
C LEU A 81 0.34 -13.98 18.13
N ASP A 82 0.54 -14.97 19.01
CA ASP A 82 -0.18 -16.24 18.93
C ASP A 82 -1.71 -16.04 19.07
N ALA A 83 -2.13 -15.09 19.91
CA ALA A 83 -3.54 -14.70 20.01
C ALA A 83 -4.04 -14.04 18.70
N ALA A 84 -3.20 -13.24 18.05
CA ALA A 84 -3.53 -12.65 16.75
C ALA A 84 -3.62 -13.71 15.64
N ASP A 85 -2.75 -14.72 15.65
CA ASP A 85 -2.77 -15.84 14.71
C ASP A 85 -4.08 -16.64 14.81
N ILE A 86 -4.61 -16.84 16.03
CA ILE A 86 -5.94 -17.42 16.23
C ILE A 86 -7.03 -16.58 15.55
N ALA A 87 -6.99 -15.26 15.69
CA ALA A 87 -7.96 -14.38 15.03
C ALA A 87 -7.80 -14.40 13.49
N MET A 88 -6.57 -14.42 12.99
CA MET A 88 -6.28 -14.48 11.55
C MET A 88 -6.68 -15.81 10.92
N ALA A 89 -6.83 -16.88 11.69
CA ALA A 89 -7.37 -18.16 11.20
C ALA A 89 -8.84 -18.08 10.75
N ASN A 90 -9.56 -17.00 11.09
CA ASN A 90 -10.90 -16.77 10.59
C ASN A 90 -10.86 -16.44 9.07
N PRO A 91 -11.64 -17.13 8.21
CA PRO A 91 -11.67 -16.88 6.77
C PRO A 91 -11.91 -15.42 6.40
N ALA A 92 -12.68 -14.67 7.20
CA ALA A 92 -12.98 -13.26 6.97
C ALA A 92 -11.73 -12.36 6.98
N PHE A 93 -10.66 -12.74 7.69
CA PHE A 93 -9.39 -12.04 7.64
C PHE A 93 -8.83 -12.02 6.21
N TYR A 94 -8.82 -13.17 5.53
CA TYR A 94 -8.29 -13.28 4.17
C TYR A 94 -9.29 -12.77 3.11
N THR A 95 -10.57 -13.11 3.23
CA THR A 95 -11.59 -12.81 2.21
C THR A 95 -12.06 -11.36 2.24
N VAL A 96 -12.01 -10.70 3.41
CA VAL A 96 -12.50 -9.32 3.60
C VAL A 96 -11.37 -8.38 3.98
N THR A 97 -10.68 -8.63 5.09
CA THR A 97 -9.71 -7.66 5.64
C THR A 97 -8.52 -7.47 4.70
N LEU A 98 -7.82 -8.53 4.32
CA LEU A 98 -6.67 -8.43 3.41
C LEU A 98 -7.09 -7.94 2.01
N LYS A 99 -8.24 -8.40 1.51
CA LYS A 99 -8.80 -7.90 0.24
C LYS A 99 -8.96 -6.38 0.26
N ASN A 100 -9.60 -5.83 1.29
CA ASN A 100 -9.88 -4.40 1.41
C ASN A 100 -8.61 -3.57 1.63
N ILE A 101 -7.58 -4.11 2.29
CA ILE A 101 -6.29 -3.45 2.46
C ILE A 101 -5.62 -3.22 1.10
N VAL A 102 -5.70 -4.19 0.19
CA VAL A 102 -4.96 -4.18 -1.08
C VAL A 102 -5.76 -3.74 -2.28
N ALA A 103 -7.09 -3.76 -2.20
CA ALA A 103 -7.98 -3.25 -3.25
C ALA A 103 -7.57 -1.86 -3.80
N PRO A 104 -7.22 -0.86 -2.97
CA PRO A 104 -6.74 0.44 -3.44
C PRO A 104 -5.44 0.40 -4.24
N TRP A 105 -4.66 -0.68 -4.15
CA TRP A 105 -3.36 -0.81 -4.81
C TRP A 105 -3.47 -1.32 -6.24
N THR A 106 -4.66 -1.76 -6.64
CA THR A 106 -4.89 -2.43 -7.93
C THR A 106 -5.69 -1.57 -8.90
N ASN A 107 -5.93 -0.30 -8.58
CA ASN A 107 -6.67 0.63 -9.41
C ASN A 107 -6.18 2.07 -9.21
N ARG A 108 -6.41 2.95 -10.20
CA ARG A 108 -5.90 4.33 -10.16
C ARG A 108 -6.65 5.24 -9.18
N ASP A 109 -7.91 4.91 -8.91
CA ASP A 109 -8.82 5.68 -8.06
C ASP A 109 -8.62 5.37 -6.56
N GLN A 110 -7.77 4.37 -6.26
CA GLN A 110 -7.52 3.86 -4.92
C GLN A 110 -8.81 3.41 -4.22
N ASP A 111 -9.77 2.91 -4.99
CA ASP A 111 -11.05 2.43 -4.49
C ASP A 111 -10.89 1.09 -3.77
N ILE A 112 -11.56 0.96 -2.64
CA ILE A 112 -11.66 -0.30 -1.88
C ILE A 112 -12.74 -1.23 -2.47
N PHE A 113 -13.71 -0.69 -3.21
CA PHE A 113 -14.87 -1.41 -3.73
C PHE A 113 -14.62 -2.00 -5.13
N VAL A 114 -13.50 -2.71 -5.27
CA VAL A 114 -13.19 -3.47 -6.50
C VAL A 114 -13.39 -4.98 -6.30
N PRO A 115 -13.70 -5.73 -7.36
CA PRO A 115 -13.72 -7.19 -7.29
C PRO A 115 -12.35 -7.75 -6.93
N LEU A 116 -12.34 -8.95 -6.34
CA LEU A 116 -11.13 -9.76 -6.23
C LEU A 116 -10.49 -9.91 -7.61
N ASN A 117 -9.16 -9.86 -7.66
CA ASN A 117 -8.38 -10.00 -8.88
C ASN A 117 -7.03 -10.67 -8.58
N ASP A 118 -6.24 -10.95 -9.61
CA ASP A 118 -4.96 -11.66 -9.50
C ASP A 118 -3.91 -10.94 -8.64
N TYR A 119 -3.88 -9.61 -8.65
CA TYR A 119 -3.00 -8.85 -7.76
C TYR A 119 -3.39 -9.09 -6.29
N ILE A 120 -4.67 -8.86 -5.95
CA ILE A 120 -5.16 -9.02 -4.57
C ILE A 120 -4.96 -10.46 -4.10
N ALA A 121 -5.31 -11.44 -4.94
CA ALA A 121 -5.14 -12.85 -4.63
C ALA A 121 -3.66 -13.20 -4.39
N THR A 122 -2.75 -12.66 -5.19
CA THR A 122 -1.30 -12.88 -5.03
C THR A 122 -0.78 -12.32 -3.71
N TYR A 123 -1.24 -11.12 -3.33
CA TYR A 123 -0.93 -10.57 -2.01
C TYR A 123 -1.46 -11.47 -0.88
N ILE A 124 -2.73 -11.86 -0.94
CA ILE A 124 -3.37 -12.71 0.08
C ILE A 124 -2.62 -14.02 0.24
N GLY A 125 -2.25 -14.66 -0.88
CA GLY A 125 -1.50 -15.90 -0.90
C GLY A 125 -0.12 -15.78 -0.27
N LEU A 126 0.65 -14.73 -0.61
CA LEU A 126 1.97 -14.50 -0.02
C LEU A 126 1.89 -14.24 1.49
N VAL A 127 0.86 -13.51 1.96
CA VAL A 127 0.63 -13.27 3.39
C VAL A 127 0.28 -14.58 4.09
N ARG A 128 -0.66 -15.36 3.54
CA ARG A 128 -1.06 -16.67 4.09
C ARG A 128 0.13 -17.61 4.22
N ASP A 129 0.98 -17.66 3.19
CA ASP A 129 2.13 -18.56 3.14
C ASP A 129 3.35 -18.03 3.92
N GLN A 130 3.19 -16.89 4.63
CA GLN A 130 4.24 -16.23 5.42
C GLN A 130 5.55 -16.05 4.62
N ALA A 131 5.43 -15.79 3.32
CA ALA A 131 6.56 -15.62 2.43
C ALA A 131 7.28 -14.30 2.72
N ASP A 132 8.57 -14.21 2.38
CA ASP A 132 9.26 -12.92 2.32
C ASP A 132 8.49 -11.97 1.39
N PHE A 133 7.89 -10.94 1.97
CA PHE A 133 6.97 -10.07 1.25
C PHE A 133 7.64 -9.31 0.10
N ARG A 134 8.97 -9.12 0.14
CA ARG A 134 9.71 -8.46 -0.96
C ARG A 134 9.52 -9.17 -2.30
N ARG A 135 9.30 -10.50 -2.26
CA ARG A 135 9.05 -11.36 -3.43
C ARG A 135 7.88 -10.86 -4.28
N ILE A 136 6.93 -10.15 -3.68
CA ILE A 136 5.76 -9.59 -4.38
C ILE A 136 6.13 -8.72 -5.59
N LEU A 137 7.34 -8.14 -5.63
CA LEU A 137 7.80 -7.24 -6.70
C LEU A 137 8.74 -7.87 -7.72
N TYR A 138 9.23 -9.10 -7.51
CA TYR A 138 10.28 -9.67 -8.39
C TYR A 138 10.13 -11.16 -8.69
N ASP A 139 9.33 -11.90 -7.92
CA ASP A 139 9.19 -13.34 -8.15
C ASP A 139 8.31 -13.65 -9.37
N ASP A 140 8.57 -14.81 -9.97
CA ASP A 140 7.67 -15.44 -10.94
C ASP A 140 6.51 -16.15 -10.22
N VAL A 141 5.57 -15.37 -9.69
CA VAL A 141 4.50 -15.89 -8.82
C VAL A 141 3.17 -15.18 -8.99
N ILE A 142 2.10 -15.97 -9.00
CA ILE A 142 0.71 -15.53 -8.98
C ILE A 142 -0.12 -16.55 -8.18
N TYR A 143 -1.15 -16.09 -7.47
CA TYR A 143 -2.07 -17.00 -6.80
C TYR A 143 -3.39 -17.14 -7.57
N VAL A 144 -3.78 -18.38 -7.81
CA VAL A 144 -4.92 -18.76 -8.64
C VAL A 144 -5.83 -19.70 -7.86
N GLY A 145 -7.14 -19.51 -7.96
CA GLY A 145 -8.14 -20.35 -7.32
C GLY A 145 -8.31 -21.71 -8.01
N THR A 146 -8.89 -22.67 -7.30
CA THR A 146 -9.28 -23.99 -7.87
C THR A 146 -10.69 -24.01 -8.48
N ASN A 147 -11.36 -22.86 -8.54
CA ASN A 147 -12.74 -22.71 -9.03
C ASN A 147 -12.84 -22.61 -10.57
N SER A 148 -14.09 -22.66 -11.05
CA SER A 148 -14.47 -22.37 -12.43
C SER A 148 -15.04 -20.94 -12.55
N PRO A 149 -14.87 -20.24 -13.70
CA PRO A 149 -14.04 -20.64 -14.84
C PRO A 149 -12.56 -20.64 -14.50
N SER A 150 -11.74 -21.36 -15.28
CA SER A 150 -10.29 -21.33 -15.14
C SER A 150 -9.73 -19.92 -15.33
N TYR A 151 -8.54 -19.66 -14.78
CA TYR A 151 -7.82 -18.41 -14.97
C TYR A 151 -7.66 -18.06 -16.45
N SER A 152 -7.75 -16.77 -16.77
CA SER A 152 -7.51 -16.24 -18.11
C SER A 152 -6.85 -14.87 -18.07
N ASN A 153 -5.86 -14.66 -18.94
CA ASN A 153 -5.12 -13.40 -19.04
C ASN A 153 -5.95 -12.22 -19.53
N ASN A 154 -7.12 -12.49 -20.11
CA ASN A 154 -7.99 -11.48 -20.70
C ASN A 154 -9.30 -11.28 -19.93
N SER A 155 -9.45 -11.86 -18.73
CA SER A 155 -10.70 -11.76 -17.97
C SER A 155 -10.47 -11.86 -16.47
N ASN A 156 -11.25 -11.11 -15.69
CA ASN A 156 -11.28 -11.24 -14.24
C ASN A 156 -12.33 -12.25 -13.72
N ALA A 157 -13.03 -12.94 -14.62
CA ALA A 157 -14.16 -13.81 -14.26
C ALA A 157 -13.78 -14.92 -13.27
N HIS A 158 -12.55 -15.44 -13.35
CA HIS A 158 -12.04 -16.44 -12.41
C HIS A 158 -12.11 -15.95 -10.95
N TYR A 159 -11.58 -14.76 -10.68
CA TYR A 159 -11.53 -14.19 -9.34
C TYR A 159 -12.88 -13.66 -8.88
N GLN A 160 -13.71 -13.14 -9.80
CA GLN A 160 -15.09 -12.77 -9.48
C GLN A 160 -15.92 -13.99 -9.06
N ALA A 161 -15.75 -15.13 -9.73
CA ALA A 161 -16.42 -16.38 -9.36
C ALA A 161 -15.90 -16.92 -8.02
N LEU A 162 -14.59 -16.80 -7.75
CA LEU A 162 -13.98 -17.16 -6.48
C LEU A 162 -14.56 -16.36 -5.32
N GLU A 163 -14.70 -15.04 -5.51
CA GLU A 163 -15.31 -14.12 -4.54
C GLU A 163 -16.82 -14.38 -4.37
N ALA A 164 -17.57 -14.54 -5.47
CA ALA A 164 -19.01 -14.78 -5.43
C ALA A 164 -19.38 -16.10 -4.73
N ALA A 165 -18.51 -17.11 -4.83
CA ALA A 165 -18.67 -18.37 -4.12
C ALA A 165 -18.28 -18.30 -2.62
N ASN A 166 -17.73 -17.16 -2.16
CA ASN A 166 -17.27 -16.94 -0.80
C ASN A 166 -16.33 -18.06 -0.30
N LEU A 167 -15.42 -18.51 -1.17
CA LEU A 167 -14.44 -19.53 -0.81
C LEU A 167 -13.38 -18.95 0.13
N ASP A 168 -12.91 -19.77 1.07
CA ASP A 168 -11.88 -19.38 2.03
C ASP A 168 -10.51 -19.20 1.35
N LEU A 169 -10.12 -17.95 1.12
CA LEU A 169 -8.82 -17.60 0.52
C LEU A 169 -7.63 -17.91 1.44
N GLY A 170 -7.87 -18.12 2.73
CA GLY A 170 -6.87 -18.63 3.69
C GLY A 170 -6.59 -20.12 3.54
N SER A 171 -7.37 -20.85 2.73
CA SER A 171 -7.15 -22.27 2.50
C SER A 171 -6.17 -22.52 1.36
N PRO A 172 -5.09 -23.32 1.58
CA PRO A 172 -4.17 -23.72 0.51
C PRO A 172 -4.80 -24.66 -0.54
N THR A 173 -5.98 -25.20 -0.24
CA THR A 173 -6.75 -26.00 -1.21
C THR A 173 -7.61 -25.15 -2.14
N VAL A 174 -7.89 -23.90 -1.76
CA VAL A 174 -8.70 -22.96 -2.52
C VAL A 174 -7.82 -22.08 -3.39
N LEU A 175 -6.78 -21.48 -2.80
CA LEU A 175 -5.91 -20.52 -3.47
C LEU A 175 -4.48 -21.07 -3.55
N GLN A 176 -3.92 -21.21 -4.75
CA GLN A 176 -2.66 -21.91 -4.97
C GLN A 176 -1.64 -21.04 -5.68
N ALA A 177 -0.40 -21.07 -5.22
CA ALA A 177 0.71 -20.43 -5.91
C ALA A 177 0.94 -21.13 -7.26
N ARG A 178 1.07 -20.33 -8.31
CA ARG A 178 1.39 -20.72 -9.67
C ARG A 178 2.50 -19.81 -10.19
N VAL A 179 3.19 -20.29 -11.22
CA VAL A 179 4.27 -19.57 -11.88
C VAL A 179 3.64 -18.70 -12.97
N GLN A 180 3.97 -17.41 -13.03
CA GLN A 180 3.46 -16.51 -14.07
C GLN A 180 3.95 -16.90 -15.45
N SER A 181 5.16 -17.45 -15.55
CA SER A 181 5.72 -17.94 -16.82
C SER A 181 5.07 -19.22 -17.35
N ASP A 182 4.18 -19.87 -16.59
CA ASP A 182 3.41 -21.02 -17.06
C ASP A 182 2.45 -20.59 -18.19
N PRO A 183 2.51 -21.19 -19.40
CA PRO A 183 1.60 -20.85 -20.50
C PRO A 183 0.11 -21.09 -20.22
N SER A 184 -0.22 -21.93 -19.22
CA SER A 184 -1.60 -22.13 -18.75
C SER A 184 -2.07 -21.03 -17.78
N VAL A 185 -1.17 -20.12 -17.40
CA VAL A 185 -1.43 -18.96 -16.55
C VAL A 185 -1.14 -17.70 -17.37
N ILE A 186 -0.06 -16.94 -17.08
CA ILE A 186 0.25 -15.72 -17.84
C ILE A 186 1.06 -16.02 -19.10
N GLY A 187 2.02 -16.94 -19.01
CA GLY A 187 2.88 -17.32 -20.13
C GLY A 187 3.89 -16.23 -20.54
N LEU A 188 4.22 -15.30 -19.63
CA LEU A 188 5.32 -14.37 -19.84
C LEU A 188 6.66 -15.13 -19.83
N PRO A 189 7.69 -14.69 -20.57
CA PRO A 189 9.05 -15.17 -20.34
C PRO A 189 9.46 -15.00 -18.88
N THR A 190 10.21 -15.93 -18.29
CA THR A 190 10.63 -15.87 -16.88
C THR A 190 11.41 -14.60 -16.53
N ASN A 191 12.17 -14.02 -17.47
CA ASN A 191 12.85 -12.74 -17.26
C ASN A 191 11.92 -11.51 -17.34
N ALA A 192 10.65 -11.70 -17.71
CA ALA A 192 9.63 -10.68 -17.83
C ALA A 192 8.54 -10.77 -16.74
N THR A 193 8.72 -11.62 -15.74
CA THR A 193 7.82 -11.75 -14.59
C THR A 193 8.32 -10.90 -13.42
N ALA A 194 7.40 -10.31 -12.68
CA ALA A 194 7.70 -9.42 -11.55
C ALA A 194 6.51 -9.35 -10.58
N GLY A 195 6.13 -10.52 -10.03
CA GLY A 195 5.03 -10.71 -9.10
C GLY A 195 3.80 -9.91 -9.46
N VAL A 196 3.31 -9.10 -8.53
CA VAL A 196 2.07 -8.33 -8.73
C VAL A 196 2.15 -7.33 -9.87
N MET A 197 3.33 -6.80 -10.22
CA MET A 197 3.49 -5.80 -11.28
C MET A 197 3.13 -6.36 -12.66
N THR A 198 3.25 -7.67 -12.84
CA THR A 198 3.00 -8.36 -14.12
C THR A 198 1.70 -9.17 -14.12
N THR A 199 0.87 -8.97 -13.10
CA THR A 199 -0.52 -9.46 -13.08
C THR A 199 -1.38 -8.69 -14.10
N ARG A 200 -2.48 -9.31 -14.54
CA ARG A 200 -3.45 -8.66 -15.43
C ARG A 200 -4.04 -7.42 -14.76
N ALA A 201 -4.41 -7.48 -13.48
CA ALA A 201 -4.98 -6.33 -12.78
C ALA A 201 -4.01 -5.14 -12.73
N ALA A 202 -2.73 -5.37 -12.42
CA ALA A 202 -1.72 -4.32 -12.46
C ALA A 202 -1.54 -3.76 -13.86
N ALA A 203 -1.46 -4.62 -14.88
CA ALA A 203 -1.27 -4.19 -16.25
C ALA A 203 -2.46 -3.35 -16.75
N ARG A 204 -3.68 -3.82 -16.51
CA ARG A 204 -4.92 -3.10 -16.81
C ARG A 204 -4.96 -1.74 -16.13
N ALA A 205 -4.48 -1.63 -14.89
CA ALA A 205 -4.49 -0.37 -14.18
C ALA A 205 -3.33 0.56 -14.60
N PHE A 206 -2.13 0.04 -14.80
CA PHE A 206 -0.91 0.84 -14.77
C PHE A 206 -0.02 0.74 -16.01
N PHE A 207 -0.19 -0.30 -16.84
CA PHE A 207 0.34 -0.34 -18.21
C PHE A 207 -0.66 0.17 -19.26
N PHE A 208 -1.91 0.44 -18.83
CA PHE A 208 -2.94 1.04 -19.68
C PHE A 208 -2.58 2.46 -20.12
N ALA A 209 -2.36 2.61 -21.42
CA ALA A 209 -2.00 3.87 -22.08
C ALA A 209 -0.74 4.55 -21.51
N GLY A 210 -0.40 5.72 -22.04
CA GLY A 210 0.79 6.48 -21.64
C GLY A 210 2.09 5.73 -21.91
N THR A 211 3.15 6.02 -21.17
CA THR A 211 4.49 5.44 -21.36
C THR A 211 4.98 4.71 -20.11
N ASN A 212 4.09 3.93 -19.47
CA ASN A 212 4.35 3.07 -18.31
C ASN A 212 4.86 3.74 -17.02
N ARG A 213 4.83 5.08 -16.95
CA ARG A 213 5.13 5.83 -15.71
C ARG A 213 4.17 5.54 -14.57
N ALA A 214 2.91 5.21 -14.88
CA ALA A 214 1.92 4.84 -13.87
C ALA A 214 2.34 3.57 -13.12
N MET A 215 2.84 2.53 -13.81
CA MET A 215 3.33 1.32 -13.15
C MET A 215 4.40 1.63 -12.10
N PHE A 216 5.38 2.45 -12.47
CA PHE A 216 6.41 2.88 -11.53
C PHE A 216 5.81 3.65 -10.35
N ARG A 217 5.02 4.70 -10.62
CA ARG A 217 4.43 5.55 -9.57
C ARG A 217 3.66 4.73 -8.55
N TYR A 218 2.72 3.88 -9.00
CA TYR A 218 1.86 3.12 -8.11
C TYR A 218 2.64 2.01 -7.38
N THR A 219 3.72 1.47 -7.98
CA THR A 219 4.62 0.55 -7.27
C THR A 219 5.32 1.25 -6.10
N VAL A 220 5.89 2.43 -6.32
CA VAL A 220 6.53 3.22 -5.25
C VAL A 220 5.51 3.62 -4.18
N LEU A 221 4.33 4.08 -4.60
CA LEU A 221 3.25 4.49 -3.70
C LEU A 221 2.83 3.37 -2.75
N HIS A 222 2.60 2.17 -3.28
CA HIS A 222 2.03 1.06 -2.51
C HIS A 222 3.08 0.22 -1.77
N HIS A 223 4.30 0.12 -2.30
CA HIS A 223 5.32 -0.77 -1.74
C HIS A 223 6.50 -0.07 -1.09
N LEU A 224 6.74 1.22 -1.40
CA LEU A 224 7.78 2.02 -0.75
C LEU A 224 7.21 3.11 0.17
N GLY A 225 5.89 3.31 0.20
CA GLY A 225 5.23 4.23 1.12
C GLY A 225 5.42 5.71 0.77
N TYR A 226 5.87 6.03 -0.45
CA TYR A 226 6.07 7.39 -0.94
C TYR A 226 5.40 7.58 -2.30
N ASP A 227 4.77 8.74 -2.52
CA ASP A 227 4.39 9.20 -3.86
C ASP A 227 5.50 10.07 -4.46
N LEU A 228 5.43 10.29 -5.78
CA LEU A 228 6.42 11.07 -6.51
C LEU A 228 6.54 12.51 -6.00
N GLU A 229 5.48 13.11 -5.45
CA GLU A 229 5.55 14.45 -4.86
C GLU A 229 6.51 14.52 -3.66
N GLN A 230 6.57 13.45 -2.86
CA GLN A 230 7.49 13.36 -1.72
C GLN A 230 8.92 13.05 -2.17
N LEU A 231 9.08 12.45 -3.35
CA LEU A 231 10.36 12.08 -3.95
C LEU A 231 10.88 13.10 -4.96
N LYS A 232 10.30 14.32 -5.00
CA LYS A 232 10.75 15.37 -5.90
C LYS A 232 12.18 15.79 -5.60
N ASP A 233 13.04 15.68 -6.61
CA ASP A 233 14.42 16.12 -6.53
C ASP A 233 14.82 16.85 -7.82
N THR A 234 14.84 18.19 -7.76
CA THR A 234 15.25 19.05 -8.88
C THR A 234 16.77 19.13 -9.06
N THR A 235 17.55 18.47 -8.20
CA THR A 235 19.02 18.42 -8.30
C THR A 235 19.53 17.26 -9.15
N ARG A 236 18.64 16.34 -9.59
CA ARG A 236 19.00 15.19 -10.43
C ARG A 236 19.11 15.60 -11.92
N PRO A 237 19.95 14.90 -12.71
CA PRO A 237 20.05 15.12 -14.15
C PRO A 237 18.72 14.90 -14.88
N ALA A 238 18.43 15.77 -15.86
CA ALA A 238 17.23 15.71 -16.69
C ALA A 238 17.45 15.00 -18.04
N ASP A 239 18.61 14.37 -18.24
CA ASP A 239 19.08 13.75 -19.48
C ASP A 239 18.24 12.54 -19.92
N ARG A 240 17.58 11.88 -18.98
CA ARG A 240 16.69 10.74 -19.22
C ARG A 240 15.20 11.09 -19.29
N ILE A 241 14.84 12.38 -19.16
CA ILE A 241 13.46 12.81 -19.31
C ILE A 241 13.06 12.74 -20.79
N ARG A 242 12.01 11.99 -21.08
CA ARG A 242 11.64 11.62 -22.46
C ARG A 242 11.08 12.78 -23.27
N GLN A 243 10.93 12.54 -24.57
CA GLN A 243 10.41 13.49 -25.57
C GLN A 243 8.94 13.88 -25.36
N ASP A 244 8.17 13.09 -24.60
CA ASP A 244 6.71 13.25 -24.42
C ASP A 244 6.30 14.29 -23.36
N ILE A 245 7.23 15.13 -22.91
CA ILE A 245 7.00 16.16 -21.87
C ILE A 245 7.48 17.52 -22.39
N SER A 246 6.58 18.51 -22.36
CA SER A 246 6.93 19.88 -22.75
C SER A 246 7.96 20.49 -21.80
N ARG A 247 8.95 21.18 -22.36
CA ARG A 247 9.93 21.98 -21.61
C ARG A 247 9.50 23.43 -21.39
N THR A 248 8.38 23.81 -21.98
CA THR A 248 7.77 25.14 -21.87
C THR A 248 6.25 24.97 -21.72
N PRO A 249 5.78 24.23 -20.70
CA PRO A 249 4.35 23.99 -20.51
C PRO A 249 3.65 25.34 -20.29
N GLY A 250 2.57 25.58 -21.03
CA GLY A 250 1.86 26.87 -20.97
C GLY A 250 2.68 28.10 -21.39
N GLY A 251 3.79 27.93 -22.13
CA GLY A 251 4.65 29.05 -22.53
C GLY A 251 5.74 29.41 -21.51
N ASP A 252 5.82 28.73 -20.37
CA ASP A 252 6.76 29.05 -19.28
C ASP A 252 7.68 27.87 -18.94
N SER A 253 8.97 28.00 -19.25
CA SER A 253 9.97 26.95 -18.97
C SER A 253 10.29 26.80 -17.49
N ARG A 254 9.99 27.80 -16.66
CA ARG A 254 10.21 27.73 -15.20
C ARG A 254 9.32 26.66 -14.57
N LEU A 255 8.13 26.43 -15.13
CA LEU A 255 7.24 25.37 -14.66
C LEU A 255 7.87 23.99 -14.83
N PHE A 256 8.52 23.73 -15.96
CA PHE A 256 9.26 22.48 -16.15
C PHE A 256 10.41 22.37 -15.15
N MET A 257 11.25 23.41 -15.08
CA MET A 257 12.47 23.40 -14.25
C MET A 257 12.19 23.28 -12.75
N ASN A 258 11.09 23.87 -12.26
CA ASN A 258 10.78 23.92 -10.84
C ASN A 258 9.84 22.79 -10.38
N ASN A 259 9.02 22.24 -11.29
CA ASN A 259 7.98 21.27 -10.91
C ASN A 259 8.20 19.91 -11.57
N CYS A 260 8.31 19.86 -12.90
CA CYS A 260 8.32 18.60 -13.65
C CYS A 260 9.65 17.86 -13.51
N VAL A 261 10.79 18.57 -13.58
CA VAL A 261 12.13 17.99 -13.44
C VAL A 261 12.25 17.19 -12.14
N GLY A 262 11.64 17.65 -11.06
CA GLY A 262 11.73 17.01 -9.75
C GLY A 262 11.19 15.57 -9.73
N CYS A 263 10.04 15.32 -10.35
CA CYS A 263 9.48 13.97 -10.44
C CYS A 263 10.15 13.15 -11.54
N HIS A 264 10.31 13.76 -12.72
CA HIS A 264 10.70 13.04 -13.93
C HIS A 264 12.16 12.61 -13.96
N SER A 265 13.08 13.37 -13.36
CA SER A 265 14.50 13.01 -13.33
C SER A 265 14.73 11.71 -12.56
N GLY A 266 13.91 11.41 -11.55
CA GLY A 266 13.93 10.12 -10.85
C GLY A 266 13.12 9.05 -11.55
N MET A 267 11.87 9.36 -11.90
CA MET A 267 10.91 8.39 -12.43
C MET A 267 11.26 7.86 -13.83
N ASP A 268 11.66 8.73 -14.77
CA ASP A 268 11.81 8.34 -16.17
C ASP A 268 12.91 7.29 -16.39
N PRO A 269 14.10 7.37 -15.75
CA PRO A 269 15.10 6.31 -15.75
C PRO A 269 14.57 4.97 -15.26
N PHE A 270 13.78 4.94 -14.18
CA PHE A 270 13.22 3.70 -13.65
C PHE A 270 12.14 3.12 -14.55
N ALA A 271 11.21 3.96 -15.00
CA ALA A 271 10.08 3.53 -15.81
C ALA A 271 10.50 3.06 -17.22
N GLN A 272 11.79 3.19 -17.58
CA GLN A 272 12.35 2.54 -18.75
C GLN A 272 12.40 1.02 -18.64
N ALA A 273 12.51 0.44 -17.44
CA ALA A 273 12.42 -1.01 -17.22
C ALA A 273 11.14 -1.63 -17.81
N PHE A 274 10.11 -0.81 -18.02
CA PHE A 274 8.84 -1.23 -18.59
C PHE A 274 8.74 -1.01 -20.10
N ALA A 275 9.82 -0.65 -20.80
CA ALA A 275 9.77 -0.25 -22.21
C ALA A 275 9.21 -1.32 -23.15
N TYR A 276 9.34 -2.59 -22.78
CA TYR A 276 8.90 -3.75 -23.57
C TYR A 276 7.51 -4.27 -23.16
N TYR A 277 6.83 -3.62 -22.20
CA TYR A 277 5.53 -4.05 -21.69
C TYR A 277 4.39 -3.22 -22.26
N GLN A 278 3.36 -3.90 -22.74
CA GLN A 278 2.11 -3.32 -23.20
C GLN A 278 0.92 -3.98 -22.53
N PHE A 279 -0.17 -3.22 -22.38
CA PHE A 279 -1.48 -3.80 -22.12
C PHE A 279 -2.27 -3.74 -23.43
N ASP A 280 -2.48 -4.90 -24.04
CA ASP A 280 -3.23 -5.02 -25.29
C ASP A 280 -4.70 -5.20 -24.96
N PHE A 281 -5.54 -4.37 -25.55
CA PHE A 281 -6.99 -4.44 -25.45
C PHE A 281 -7.61 -3.86 -26.72
N ASN A 282 -8.84 -4.27 -27.03
CA ASN A 282 -9.60 -3.67 -28.12
C ASN A 282 -10.37 -2.45 -27.59
N ASP A 283 -11.69 -2.41 -27.73
CA ASP A 283 -12.49 -1.30 -27.21
C ASP A 283 -12.71 -1.39 -25.69
N ASP A 284 -12.62 -2.59 -25.12
CA ASP A 284 -12.87 -2.84 -23.70
C ASP A 284 -11.58 -3.27 -22.97
N PRO A 285 -11.03 -2.44 -22.07
CA PRO A 285 -9.87 -2.80 -21.26
C PRO A 285 -10.13 -3.99 -20.32
N ASP A 286 -11.39 -4.33 -20.03
CA ASP A 286 -11.73 -5.54 -19.26
C ASP A 286 -11.52 -6.84 -20.06
N THR A 287 -11.29 -6.75 -21.36
CA THR A 287 -10.90 -7.88 -22.22
C THR A 287 -9.41 -7.90 -22.54
N GLY A 288 -8.63 -7.00 -21.95
CA GLY A 288 -7.20 -6.87 -22.25
C GLY A 288 -6.30 -7.80 -21.45
N ASN A 289 -5.07 -7.97 -21.96
CA ASN A 289 -4.00 -8.75 -21.36
C ASN A 289 -2.66 -8.02 -21.43
N ILE A 290 -1.73 -8.40 -20.55
CA ILE A 290 -0.34 -7.94 -20.63
C ILE A 290 0.36 -8.64 -21.82
N ARG A 291 1.21 -7.90 -22.52
CA ARG A 291 2.16 -8.40 -23.52
C ARG A 291 3.55 -7.89 -23.18
N TYR A 292 4.53 -8.75 -23.39
CA TYR A 292 5.95 -8.43 -23.33
C TYR A 292 6.60 -8.80 -24.66
N THR A 293 7.40 -7.90 -25.23
CA THR A 293 8.12 -8.14 -26.49
C THR A 293 9.61 -7.85 -26.30
N ASP A 294 10.38 -8.92 -26.11
CA ASP A 294 11.82 -8.81 -25.85
C ASP A 294 12.53 -8.00 -26.94
N GLY A 295 13.36 -7.04 -26.52
CA GLY A 295 14.12 -6.17 -27.42
C GLY A 295 13.31 -5.15 -28.21
N VAL A 296 12.00 -5.01 -27.99
CA VAL A 296 11.14 -4.09 -28.76
C VAL A 296 10.49 -3.07 -27.84
N VAL A 297 10.96 -1.82 -27.92
CA VAL A 297 10.32 -0.68 -27.25
C VAL A 297 8.92 -0.47 -27.80
N GLU A 298 7.93 -0.46 -26.91
CA GLU A 298 6.53 -0.31 -27.27
C GLU A 298 6.25 1.05 -27.90
N ALA A 299 5.43 1.07 -28.96
CA ALA A 299 5.16 2.26 -29.79
C ALA A 299 4.68 3.47 -29.00
N LYS A 300 4.04 3.25 -27.84
CA LYS A 300 3.59 4.29 -26.92
C LYS A 300 4.70 5.25 -26.49
N TYR A 301 5.96 4.78 -26.41
CA TYR A 301 7.11 5.62 -26.04
C TYR A 301 7.45 6.70 -27.08
N SER A 302 6.95 6.58 -28.32
CA SER A 302 7.20 7.53 -29.41
C SER A 302 5.96 8.30 -29.89
N ILE A 303 4.76 8.04 -29.36
CA ILE A 303 3.51 8.70 -29.83
C ILE A 303 3.59 10.23 -29.73
N ASN A 304 4.24 10.74 -28.69
CA ASN A 304 4.41 12.17 -28.42
C ASN A 304 5.85 12.65 -28.62
N ALA A 305 6.62 11.99 -29.51
CA ALA A 305 8.03 12.34 -29.75
C ALA A 305 8.25 13.79 -30.22
N THR A 306 7.22 14.43 -30.78
CA THR A 306 7.28 15.82 -31.24
C THR A 306 7.04 16.85 -30.14
N THR A 307 6.64 16.44 -28.92
CA THR A 307 6.40 17.37 -27.81
C THR A 307 7.69 18.08 -27.37
N PHE A 308 8.79 17.34 -27.28
CA PHE A 308 10.14 17.89 -27.14
C PHE A 308 11.12 16.99 -27.89
N PRO A 309 11.41 17.27 -29.19
CA PRO A 309 12.22 16.39 -30.04
C PRO A 309 13.63 16.10 -29.52
N HIS A 310 14.19 17.01 -28.71
CA HIS A 310 15.50 16.87 -28.09
C HIS A 310 15.48 16.11 -26.76
N GLY A 311 14.31 15.59 -26.34
CA GLY A 311 14.19 14.75 -25.15
C GLY A 311 14.81 13.37 -25.35
N PHE A 312 14.90 12.62 -24.27
CA PHE A 312 15.45 11.27 -24.31
C PHE A 312 14.59 10.33 -25.17
N ILE A 313 15.22 9.64 -26.11
CA ILE A 313 14.63 8.54 -26.89
C ILE A 313 14.93 7.26 -26.13
N THR A 314 13.90 6.51 -25.74
CA THR A 314 14.05 5.22 -25.06
C THR A 314 14.47 4.15 -26.07
N PRO A 315 15.70 3.62 -26.01
CA PRO A 315 16.20 2.66 -26.99
C PRO A 315 15.98 1.20 -26.57
N ASP A 316 15.81 0.94 -25.27
CA ASP A 316 15.78 -0.37 -24.63
C ASP A 316 15.07 -0.29 -23.26
N ASP A 317 15.12 -1.36 -22.48
CA ASP A 317 14.59 -1.46 -21.12
C ASP A 317 15.63 -1.20 -20.01
N ARG A 318 16.82 -0.65 -20.33
CA ARG A 318 17.82 -0.28 -19.32
C ARG A 318 17.25 0.79 -18.39
N TRP A 319 17.24 0.51 -17.10
CA TRP A 319 16.91 1.48 -16.07
C TRP A 319 18.16 1.92 -15.29
N ASP A 320 18.12 3.15 -14.76
CA ASP A 320 19.14 3.68 -13.87
C ASP A 320 18.49 4.26 -12.61
N ASN A 321 19.17 4.16 -11.47
CA ASN A 321 18.66 4.64 -10.20
C ASN A 321 19.28 5.99 -9.83
N PHE A 322 18.62 7.09 -10.18
CA PHE A 322 19.10 8.44 -9.86
C PHE A 322 18.89 8.83 -8.39
N TRP A 323 18.07 8.08 -7.64
CA TRP A 323 17.84 8.32 -6.21
C TRP A 323 18.91 7.71 -5.30
N ARG A 324 19.96 7.08 -5.86
CA ARG A 324 21.18 6.74 -5.10
C ARG A 324 22.01 7.97 -4.70
N ASP A 325 21.69 9.13 -5.26
CA ASP A 325 22.26 10.43 -4.93
C ASP A 325 21.15 11.45 -4.63
N GLY A 326 21.55 12.64 -4.17
CA GLY A 326 20.61 13.72 -3.87
C GLY A 326 19.82 13.48 -2.58
N VAL A 327 18.64 14.09 -2.48
CA VAL A 327 17.85 14.06 -1.24
C VAL A 327 17.22 12.70 -0.97
N ASN A 328 16.91 11.94 -2.03
CA ASN A 328 16.23 10.64 -1.91
C ASN A 328 17.15 9.51 -1.47
N LYS A 329 18.47 9.70 -1.59
CA LYS A 329 19.50 8.74 -1.15
C LYS A 329 19.28 8.23 0.26
N ASN A 330 19.04 9.15 1.19
CA ASN A 330 18.82 8.85 2.60
C ASN A 330 17.35 8.49 2.87
N LEU A 331 16.42 9.09 2.13
CA LEU A 331 14.98 8.87 2.32
C LEU A 331 14.57 7.42 2.02
N LEU A 332 15.13 6.85 0.95
CA LEU A 332 14.82 5.49 0.50
C LEU A 332 15.84 4.46 0.99
N ALA A 333 16.90 4.91 1.68
CA ALA A 333 17.99 4.08 2.19
C ALA A 333 18.62 3.15 1.14
N TRP A 334 18.68 3.57 -0.13
CA TRP A 334 19.21 2.74 -1.21
C TRP A 334 20.74 2.65 -1.24
N ASP A 335 21.43 3.53 -0.52
CA ASP A 335 22.91 3.53 -0.40
C ASP A 335 23.46 2.65 0.73
N THR A 336 22.61 2.12 1.62
CA THR A 336 23.08 1.28 2.74
C THR A 336 23.20 -0.19 2.36
N ASN A 337 22.68 -0.59 1.20
CA ASN A 337 22.93 -1.91 0.64
C ASN A 337 24.16 -1.83 -0.25
N SER A 338 25.29 -2.34 0.23
CA SER A 338 26.51 -2.58 -0.56
C SER A 338 26.27 -3.69 -1.60
N LEU A 339 25.32 -3.46 -2.51
CA LEU A 339 25.04 -4.26 -3.71
C LEU A 339 25.48 -3.49 -4.94
#